data_AF-A0A2T4VIA1-F1
#
_entry.id   AF-A0A2T4VIA1-F1
#
_cell.length_a   1.000
_cell.length_b   1.000
_cell.length_c   1.000
_cell.angle_alpha   90.00
_cell.angle_beta   90.00
_cell.angle_gamma   90.00
#
_symmetry.space_group_name_H-M   'P 1'
#
loop_
_entity.id
_entity.type
_entity.pdbx_description
1 polymer ?
#
loop_
_entity_poly.entity_id
_entity_poly.type
_entity_poly.pdbx_seq_one_letter_code
_entity_poly.pdbx_strand_id
1 'polypeptide(L)'
;MSAIRPPEEWRGRFVSTLEVLLFIREQILGGVMPEMFFGRLDVWAVAAFVHGVRFHLYCGGVEDVRYQEFGTWLRDVRNEFPAGKGWAGLYLEEAGGDHRAAILRFLDRCAEYDALTQRQAT
;
A
#
# COMPACT_ATOMS: atom_id res chain seq x y z
N MET A 1 13.79 -21.00 2.47
CA MET A 1 13.75 -19.75 3.26
C MET A 1 13.33 -18.64 2.31
N SER A 2 12.37 -17.79 2.69
CA SER A 2 12.01 -16.63 1.85
C SER A 2 13.23 -15.71 1.69
N ALA A 3 13.50 -15.28 0.45
CA ALA A 3 14.56 -14.30 0.17
C ALA A 3 14.21 -12.90 0.74
N ILE A 4 12.92 -12.63 0.91
CA ILE A 4 12.42 -11.35 1.44
C ILE A 4 12.20 -11.52 2.94
N ARG A 5 12.92 -10.72 3.73
CA ARG A 5 12.77 -10.68 5.18
C ARG A 5 12.21 -9.32 5.60
N PRO A 6 11.07 -9.30 6.32
CA PRO A 6 10.61 -8.08 6.95
C PRO A 6 11.64 -7.54 7.95
N PRO A 7 11.58 -6.24 8.28
CA PRO A 7 12.43 -5.65 9.31
C PRO A 7 12.29 -6.36 10.67
N GLU A 8 13.38 -6.44 11.43
CA GLU A 8 13.42 -7.19 12.71
C GLU A 8 12.50 -6.55 13.76
N GLU A 9 12.37 -5.23 13.72
CA GLU A 9 11.48 -4.43 14.56
C GLU A 9 9.99 -4.77 14.38
N TRP A 10 9.61 -5.51 13.34
CA TRP A 10 8.24 -5.98 13.16
C TRP A 10 7.93 -7.26 13.94
N ARG A 11 8.95 -7.96 14.45
CA ARG A 11 8.75 -9.25 15.13
C ARG A 11 7.89 -9.06 16.39
N GLY A 12 6.77 -9.78 16.45
CA GLY A 12 5.87 -9.79 17.60
C GLY A 12 5.00 -8.55 17.75
N ARG A 13 4.99 -7.64 16.77
CA ARG A 13 4.06 -6.50 16.73
C ARG A 13 3.08 -6.61 15.56
N PHE A 14 1.95 -5.95 15.71
CA PHE A 14 1.10 -5.61 14.57
C PHE A 14 1.72 -4.44 13.79
N VAL A 15 1.71 -4.54 12.46
CA VAL A 15 2.31 -3.57 11.54
C VAL A 15 1.20 -2.97 10.70
N SER A 16 1.14 -1.65 10.59
CA SER A 16 0.09 -0.99 9.80
C SER A 16 0.16 -1.38 8.32
N THR A 17 -0.97 -1.33 7.63
CA THR A 17 -0.98 -1.65 6.19
C THR A 17 -0.10 -0.67 5.41
N LEU A 18 -0.01 0.58 5.85
CA LEU A 18 0.86 1.58 5.23
C LEU A 18 2.35 1.18 5.36
N GLU A 19 2.81 0.76 6.53
CA GLU A 19 4.19 0.31 6.73
C GLU A 19 4.53 -0.92 5.86
N VAL A 20 3.58 -1.85 5.72
CA VAL A 20 3.75 -3.00 4.82
C VAL A 20 3.93 -2.54 3.37
N LEU A 21 3.11 -1.59 2.90
CA LEU A 21 3.19 -1.08 1.53
C LEU A 21 4.49 -0.30 1.26
N LEU A 22 4.97 0.48 2.24
CA LEU A 22 6.25 1.18 2.14
C LEU A 22 7.42 0.20 2.00
N PHE A 23 7.46 -0.84 2.84
CA PHE A 23 8.46 -1.90 2.72
C PHE A 23 8.40 -2.59 1.35
N ILE A 24 7.21 -2.98 0.89
CA ILE A 24 7.04 -3.61 -0.42
C ILE A 24 7.57 -2.71 -1.55
N ARG A 25 7.27 -1.41 -1.49
CA ARG A 25 7.79 -0.43 -2.45
C ARG A 25 9.31 -0.41 -2.47
N GLU A 26 9.96 -0.34 -1.31
CA GLU A 26 11.41 -0.34 -1.21
C GLU A 26 12.02 -1.61 -1.81
N GLN A 27 11.44 -2.78 -1.53
CA GLN A 27 11.89 -4.05 -2.11
C GLN A 27 11.75 -4.06 -3.64
N ILE A 28 10.63 -3.56 -4.16
CA ILE A 28 10.40 -3.46 -5.62
C ILE A 28 11.40 -2.51 -6.29
N LEU A 29 11.67 -1.35 -5.68
CA LEU A 29 12.70 -0.42 -6.16
C LEU A 29 14.10 -1.02 -6.08
N GLY A 30 14.34 -1.91 -5.11
CA GLY A 30 15.56 -2.73 -4.99
C GLY A 30 15.65 -3.90 -5.99
N GLY A 31 14.68 -4.06 -6.90
CA GLY A 31 14.69 -5.07 -7.95
C GLY A 31 13.91 -6.35 -7.63
N VAL A 32 13.22 -6.43 -6.49
CA VAL A 32 12.31 -7.55 -6.21
C VAL A 32 11.09 -7.47 -7.10
N MET A 33 10.70 -8.59 -7.71
CA MET A 33 9.50 -8.67 -8.53
C MET A 33 8.23 -8.45 -7.69
N PRO A 34 7.29 -7.56 -8.08
CA PRO A 34 6.04 -7.32 -7.34
C PRO A 34 5.20 -8.59 -7.09
N GLU A 35 5.26 -9.55 -8.00
CA GLU A 35 4.56 -10.84 -7.93
C GLU A 35 4.98 -11.67 -6.71
N MET A 36 6.18 -11.44 -6.16
CA MET A 36 6.62 -12.10 -4.91
C MET A 36 5.78 -11.71 -3.70
N PHE A 37 5.09 -10.56 -3.75
CA PHE A 37 4.20 -10.08 -2.71
C PHE A 37 2.73 -10.33 -3.04
N PHE A 38 2.33 -10.08 -4.29
CA PHE A 38 0.93 -10.04 -4.70
C PHE A 38 0.47 -11.31 -5.44
N GLY A 39 1.39 -12.20 -5.82
CA GLY A 39 1.14 -13.42 -6.59
C GLY A 39 0.85 -13.19 -8.08
N ARG A 40 0.21 -12.08 -8.44
CA ARG A 40 -0.05 -11.64 -9.82
C ARG A 40 0.19 -10.13 -9.94
N LEU A 41 0.77 -9.71 -11.06
CA LEU A 41 0.91 -8.29 -11.41
C LEU A 41 -0.42 -7.74 -11.93
N ASP A 42 -1.36 -7.56 -11.00
CA ASP A 42 -2.72 -7.09 -11.25
C ASP A 42 -3.13 -6.14 -10.13
N VAL A 43 -3.70 -4.99 -10.49
CA VAL A 43 -4.03 -3.92 -9.52
C VAL A 43 -5.12 -4.35 -8.52
N TRP A 44 -6.02 -5.23 -8.94
CA TRP A 44 -7.07 -5.78 -8.10
C TRP A 44 -6.52 -6.83 -7.14
N ALA A 45 -5.50 -7.59 -7.55
CA ALA A 45 -4.75 -8.46 -6.65
C ALA A 45 -4.05 -7.64 -5.55
N VAL A 46 -3.47 -6.48 -5.88
CA VAL A 46 -2.91 -5.56 -4.86
C VAL A 46 -3.99 -4.99 -3.95
N ALA A 47 -5.13 -4.56 -4.50
CA ALA A 47 -6.24 -4.09 -3.68
C ALA A 47 -6.74 -5.19 -2.73
N ALA A 48 -6.89 -6.43 -3.21
CA ALA A 48 -7.27 -7.58 -2.39
C ALA A 48 -6.24 -7.89 -1.30
N PHE A 49 -4.95 -7.82 -1.62
CA PHE A 49 -3.87 -7.95 -0.64
C PHE A 49 -4.00 -6.93 0.49
N VAL A 50 -4.18 -5.64 0.15
CA VAL A 50 -4.41 -4.56 1.12
C VAL A 50 -5.62 -4.86 2.01
N HIS A 51 -6.74 -5.31 1.42
CA HIS A 51 -7.92 -5.70 2.20
C HIS A 51 -7.62 -6.87 3.14
N GLY A 52 -6.82 -7.85 2.72
CA GLY A 52 -6.41 -8.99 3.56
C GLY A 52 -5.56 -8.58 4.76
N VAL A 53 -4.57 -7.69 4.58
CA VAL A 53 -3.76 -7.16 5.68
C VAL A 53 -4.65 -6.44 6.70
N ARG A 54 -5.54 -5.55 6.23
CA ARG A 54 -6.48 -4.82 7.07
C ARG A 54 -7.44 -5.74 7.82
N PHE A 55 -7.94 -6.77 7.15
CA PHE A 55 -8.79 -7.79 7.78
C PHE A 55 -8.05 -8.51 8.91
N HIS A 56 -6.77 -8.86 8.70
CA HIS A 56 -5.99 -9.51 9.74
C HIS A 56 -5.72 -8.60 10.95
N LEU A 57 -5.42 -7.32 10.72
CA LEU A 57 -5.30 -6.32 11.80
C LEU A 57 -6.61 -6.21 12.61
N TYR A 58 -7.75 -6.14 11.90
CA TYR A 58 -9.06 -6.11 12.54
C TYR A 58 -9.32 -7.36 13.39
N CYS A 59 -9.03 -8.57 12.88
CA CYS A 59 -9.14 -9.81 13.66
C CYS A 59 -8.22 -9.83 14.89
N GLY A 60 -7.08 -9.15 14.81
CA GLY A 60 -6.15 -8.95 15.92
C GLY A 60 -6.59 -7.86 16.92
N GLY A 61 -7.73 -7.20 16.71
CA GLY A 61 -8.19 -6.09 17.55
C GLY A 61 -7.38 -4.80 17.38
N VAL A 62 -6.62 -4.67 16.29
CA VAL A 62 -5.79 -3.49 16.00
C VAL A 62 -6.47 -2.62 14.96
N GLU A 63 -6.64 -1.35 15.32
CA GLU A 63 -7.10 -0.34 14.38
C GLU A 63 -5.95 0.13 13.49
N ASP A 64 -6.16 0.05 12.17
CA ASP A 64 -5.17 0.45 11.17
C ASP A 64 -5.25 1.95 10.85
N VAL A 65 -5.08 2.79 11.88
CA VAL A 65 -5.28 4.25 11.84
C VAL A 65 -4.46 4.90 10.71
N ARG A 66 -3.17 4.58 10.61
CA ARG A 66 -2.28 5.18 9.60
C ARG A 66 -2.77 4.95 8.17
N TYR A 67 -3.28 3.75 7.87
CA TYR A 67 -3.80 3.47 6.53
C TYR A 67 -5.16 4.15 6.30
N GLN A 68 -6.01 4.27 7.33
CA GLN A 68 -7.26 5.02 7.22
C GLN A 68 -7.02 6.51 6.94
N GLU A 69 -6.03 7.12 7.60
CA GLU A 69 -5.64 8.51 7.38
C GLU A 69 -5.05 8.70 5.97
N PHE A 70 -4.21 7.77 5.51
CA PHE A 70 -3.74 7.74 4.12
C PHE A 70 -4.91 7.68 3.13
N GLY A 71 -5.89 6.80 3.36
CA GLY A 71 -7.08 6.70 2.51
C GLY A 71 -7.90 7.99 2.48
N THR A 72 -8.05 8.64 3.63
CA THR A 72 -8.71 9.95 3.76
C THR A 72 -7.96 11.03 3.00
N TRP A 73 -6.64 11.11 3.15
CA TRP A 73 -5.80 12.04 2.40
C TRP A 73 -5.88 11.80 0.89
N LEU A 74 -5.86 10.53 0.47
CA LEU A 74 -5.94 10.18 -0.95
C LEU A 74 -7.29 10.58 -1.56
N ARG A 75 -8.38 10.48 -0.78
CA ARG A 75 -9.72 10.90 -1.18
C ARG A 75 -9.86 12.42 -1.17
N ASP A 76 -9.56 13.07 -0.05
CA ASP A 76 -9.99 14.44 0.22
C ASP A 76 -8.97 15.49 -0.24
N VAL A 77 -7.69 15.13 -0.28
CA VAL A 77 -6.61 16.05 -0.69
C VAL A 77 -6.17 15.77 -2.13
N ARG A 78 -5.95 14.50 -2.48
CA ARG A 78 -5.50 14.13 -3.83
C ARG A 78 -6.64 13.96 -4.83
N ASN A 79 -7.87 13.76 -4.36
CA ASN A 79 -9.02 13.41 -5.19
C ASN A 79 -8.79 12.14 -6.05
N GLU A 80 -7.96 11.22 -5.54
CA GLU A 80 -7.50 10.00 -6.23
C GLU A 80 -8.17 8.73 -5.67
N PHE A 81 -9.21 8.86 -4.84
CA PHE A 81 -10.03 7.76 -4.34
C PHE A 81 -11.52 7.98 -4.67
N PRO A 82 -11.90 7.93 -5.95
CA PRO A 82 -13.29 8.16 -6.37
C PRO A 82 -14.24 7.06 -5.86
N ALA A 83 -15.47 7.47 -5.53
CA ALA A 83 -16.52 6.56 -5.10
C ALA A 83 -16.83 5.51 -6.19
N GLY A 84 -17.07 4.26 -5.78
CA GLY A 84 -17.45 3.15 -6.67
C GLY A 84 -16.29 2.45 -7.39
N LYS A 85 -15.21 3.14 -7.78
CA LYS A 85 -14.04 2.54 -8.45
C LYS A 85 -12.77 2.46 -7.59
N GLY A 86 -12.67 3.29 -6.55
CA GLY A 86 -11.48 3.37 -5.69
C GLY A 86 -10.22 3.83 -6.45
N TRP A 87 -9.07 3.78 -5.76
CA TRP A 87 -7.78 4.14 -6.37
C TRP A 87 -7.39 3.17 -7.49
N ALA A 88 -7.69 1.88 -7.34
CA ALA A 88 -7.26 0.83 -8.27
C ALA A 88 -7.85 1.03 -9.66
N GLY A 89 -9.16 1.30 -9.74
CA GLY A 89 -9.83 1.61 -11.00
C GLY A 89 -9.32 2.91 -11.62
N LEU A 90 -9.15 3.98 -10.82
CA LEU A 90 -8.64 5.26 -11.30
C LEU A 90 -7.24 5.12 -11.91
N TYR A 91 -6.31 4.51 -11.18
CA TYR A 91 -4.92 4.43 -11.65
C TYR A 91 -4.74 3.50 -12.83
N LEU A 92 -5.53 2.42 -12.92
CA LEU A 92 -5.49 1.55 -14.08
C LEU A 92 -5.97 2.27 -15.35
N GLU A 93 -7.04 3.05 -15.23
CA GLU A 93 -7.58 3.86 -16.32
C GLU A 93 -6.55 4.90 -16.79
N GLU A 94 -5.98 5.67 -15.86
CA GLU A 94 -4.97 6.70 -16.17
C GLU A 94 -3.65 6.12 -16.68
N ALA A 95 -3.34 4.87 -16.33
CA ALA A 95 -2.19 4.14 -16.86
C ALA A 95 -2.47 3.44 -18.21
N GLY A 96 -3.66 3.63 -18.81
CA GLY A 96 -4.01 3.00 -20.09
C GLY A 96 -4.07 1.48 -20.03
N GLY A 97 -4.39 0.91 -18.87
CA GLY A 97 -4.40 -0.54 -18.63
C GLY A 97 -3.06 -1.13 -18.17
N ASP A 98 -2.01 -0.33 -18.01
CA ASP A 98 -0.74 -0.81 -17.45
C ASP A 98 -0.86 -1.01 -15.93
N HIS A 99 -1.05 -2.26 -15.53
CA HIS A 99 -1.12 -2.66 -14.13
C HIS A 99 0.16 -2.33 -13.35
N ARG A 100 1.34 -2.47 -13.96
CA ARG A 100 2.60 -2.21 -13.27
C ARG A 100 2.72 -0.74 -12.94
N ALA A 101 2.44 0.13 -13.91
CA ALA A 101 2.44 1.57 -13.71
C ALA A 101 1.42 2.01 -12.66
N ALA A 102 0.19 1.45 -12.71
CA ALA A 102 -0.85 1.74 -11.73
C ALA A 102 -0.47 1.34 -10.28
N ILE A 103 0.14 0.15 -10.12
CA ILE A 103 0.61 -0.34 -8.82
C ILE A 103 1.74 0.53 -8.28
N LEU A 104 2.74 0.85 -9.11
CA LEU A 104 3.85 1.71 -8.70
C LEU A 104 3.37 3.10 -8.28
N ARG A 105 2.41 3.68 -9.01
CA ARG A 105 1.80 4.95 -8.62
C ARG A 105 1.12 4.88 -7.25
N PHE A 106 0.39 3.81 -6.96
CA PHE A 106 -0.23 3.62 -5.64
C PHE A 106 0.81 3.55 -4.53
N LEU A 107 1.88 2.77 -4.74
CA LEU A 107 2.98 2.67 -3.79
C LEU A 107 3.70 4.01 -3.61
N ASP A 108 3.93 4.77 -4.68
CA ASP A 108 4.51 6.12 -4.61
C ASP A 108 3.63 7.08 -3.81
N ARG A 109 2.30 6.97 -3.89
CA ARG A 109 1.39 7.76 -3.04
C ARG A 109 1.48 7.39 -1.56
N CYS A 110 1.69 6.12 -1.25
CA CYS A 110 1.97 5.68 0.13
C CYS A 110 3.23 6.38 0.66
N ALA A 111 4.30 6.40 -0.14
CA ALA A 111 5.56 7.05 0.22
C ALA A 111 5.44 8.58 0.31
N GLU A 112 4.69 9.22 -0.58
CA GLU A 112 4.40 10.65 -0.51
C GLU A 112 3.70 11.02 0.79
N TYR A 113 2.65 10.28 1.16
CA TYR A 113 1.92 10.52 2.40
C TYR A 113 2.79 10.30 3.65
N ASP A 114 3.59 9.24 3.68
CA ASP A 114 4.52 8.98 4.78
C ASP A 114 5.53 10.12 4.94
N ALA A 115 6.12 10.61 3.84
CA ALA A 115 7.04 11.73 3.87
C ALA A 115 6.38 13.05 4.35
N LEU A 116 5.12 13.29 4.00
CA LEU A 116 4.36 14.46 4.46
C LEU A 116 4.09 14.41 5.97
N THR A 117 3.70 13.25 6.48
CA THR A 117 3.35 13.07 7.90
C THR A 117 4.59 13.09 8.80
N GLN A 118 5.71 12.52 8.38
CA GLN A 118 6.98 12.59 9.12
C GLN A 118 7.47 14.04 9.30
N ARG A 119 7.32 14.88 8.26
CA ARG A 119 7.71 16.31 8.31
C ARG A 119 6.83 17.15 9.24
N GLN A 120 5.59 16.74 9.48
CA GLN A 120 4.68 17.44 10.40
C GLN A 120 4.92 17.07 11.86
N ALA A 121 5.62 15.96 12.12
CA ALA A 121 5.96 15.48 13.45
C ALA A 121 7.30 16.03 13.99
N THR A 122 8.03 16.82 13.18
CA THR A 122 9.32 17.44 13.50
C THR A 122 9.16 18.96 13.61
#